data_AF-M1R4T3-F1
#
_entry.id   AF-M1R4T3-F1
#
_cell.length_a   1.000
_cell.length_b   1.000
_cell.length_c   1.000
_cell.angle_alpha   90.00
_cell.angle_beta   90.00
_cell.angle_gamma   90.00
#
_symmetry.space_group_name_H-M   'P 1'
#
loop_
_entity.id
_entity.type
_entity.pdbx_description
1 polymer ?
#
loop_
_entity_poly.entity_id
_entity_poly.type
_entity_poly.pdbx_seq_one_letter_code
_entity_poly.pdbx_strand_id
1 'polypeptide(L)'
;LIYFGGEECSSGFQRMSVINFECNQTAGNNGRGAPVFTGEVDCTYFFTWDTKYACVHEKEALLCGVSDGKQRFDLSALARHSELEQNWEAMDGSQREAEKKHFFINICHRVLQTGQARGCPEDAAVCAVDKNGSKNLGRFISSPTREKGNIQLSYSDGDECGGGQKIITNITLMCKPGDLESAPVLTTSRADGCFYEFEWRTAAACVLSRTEGDNCTVFDSQAGFSFDLTPLTKKDAYK
;
A
#
# COMPACT_ATOMS: atom_id res chain seq x y z
N LEU A 1 -22.69 7.85 1.50
CA LEU A 1 -22.92 9.23 1.01
C LEU A 1 -24.14 9.80 1.72
N ILE A 2 -24.08 11.03 2.22
CA ILE A 2 -25.14 11.63 3.04
C ILE A 2 -25.56 12.98 2.43
N TYR A 3 -26.86 13.18 2.26
CA TYR A 3 -27.47 14.45 1.89
C TYR A 3 -28.25 15.01 3.08
N PHE A 4 -28.01 16.28 3.42
CA PHE A 4 -28.62 16.99 4.54
C PHE A 4 -29.37 18.24 4.06
N GLY A 5 -30.19 18.84 4.94
CA GLY A 5 -30.88 20.11 4.68
C GLY A 5 -32.12 20.01 3.78
N GLY A 6 -32.83 18.87 3.84
CA GLY A 6 -34.13 18.72 3.18
C GLY A 6 -35.25 19.44 3.92
N GLU A 7 -36.48 19.28 3.41
CA GLU A 7 -37.67 19.89 4.01
C GLU A 7 -37.93 19.39 5.43
N GLU A 8 -38.50 20.26 6.26
CA GLU A 8 -38.92 19.92 7.62
C GLU A 8 -40.05 18.89 7.62
N CYS A 9 -39.93 17.85 8.44
CA CYS A 9 -40.95 16.83 8.58
C CYS A 9 -41.84 17.06 9.81
N SER A 10 -42.87 16.24 9.99
CA SER A 10 -43.87 16.40 11.05
C SER A 10 -43.31 16.33 12.48
N SER A 11 -42.11 15.78 12.68
CA SER A 11 -41.41 15.74 13.97
C SER A 11 -40.49 16.94 14.23
N GLY A 12 -40.38 17.89 13.30
CA GLY A 12 -39.51 19.07 13.41
C GLY A 12 -38.04 18.82 13.01
N PHE A 13 -37.69 17.59 12.62
CA PHE A 13 -36.38 17.29 12.04
C PHE A 13 -36.35 17.67 10.55
N GLN A 14 -35.16 18.05 10.06
CA GLN A 14 -34.95 18.23 8.63
C GLN A 14 -34.76 16.87 7.95
N ARG A 15 -35.44 16.66 6.83
CA ARG A 15 -35.26 15.44 6.04
C ARG A 15 -33.81 15.28 5.61
N MET A 16 -33.30 14.07 5.73
CA MET A 16 -31.96 13.69 5.28
C MET A 16 -32.01 12.35 4.56
N SER A 17 -31.03 12.12 3.68
CA SER A 17 -30.92 10.87 2.92
C SER A 17 -29.54 10.29 3.07
N VAL A 18 -29.48 9.01 3.42
CA VAL A 18 -28.25 8.23 3.54
C VAL A 18 -28.23 7.17 2.45
N ILE A 19 -27.19 7.17 1.63
CA ILE A 19 -26.94 6.16 0.61
C ILE A 19 -25.73 5.33 1.07
N ASN A 20 -25.98 4.07 1.38
CA ASN A 20 -24.95 3.05 1.58
C ASN A 20 -24.59 2.45 0.22
N PHE A 21 -23.33 2.51 -0.17
CA PHE A 21 -22.89 1.89 -1.42
C PHE A 21 -22.30 0.51 -1.14
N GLU A 22 -22.69 -0.49 -1.93
CA GLU A 22 -22.17 -1.86 -1.83
C GLU A 22 -21.41 -2.24 -3.10
N CYS A 23 -20.26 -2.88 -2.93
CA CYS A 23 -19.45 -3.34 -4.05
C CYS A 23 -20.13 -4.52 -4.75
N ASN A 24 -20.53 -4.31 -6.01
CA ASN A 24 -21.04 -5.37 -6.88
C ASN A 24 -20.37 -5.29 -8.26
N GLN A 25 -19.37 -6.14 -8.50
CA GLN A 25 -18.59 -6.17 -9.75
C GLN A 25 -19.45 -6.49 -10.99
N THR A 26 -20.58 -7.17 -10.77
CA THR A 26 -21.54 -7.60 -11.79
C THR A 26 -22.78 -6.71 -11.85
N ALA A 27 -22.73 -5.52 -11.24
CA ALA A 27 -23.88 -4.61 -11.21
C ALA A 27 -24.43 -4.33 -12.62
N GLY A 28 -25.76 -4.35 -12.73
CA GLY A 28 -26.47 -4.01 -13.98
C GLY A 28 -26.24 -2.56 -14.42
N ASN A 29 -26.84 -2.16 -15.53
CA ASN A 29 -26.72 -0.79 -16.08
C ASN A 29 -25.25 -0.39 -16.34
N ASN A 30 -24.47 -1.26 -17.01
CA ASN A 30 -23.04 -1.06 -17.27
C ASN A 30 -22.23 -0.79 -15.99
N GLY A 31 -22.49 -1.56 -14.93
CA GLY A 31 -21.79 -1.46 -13.65
C GLY A 31 -22.30 -0.35 -12.71
N ARG A 32 -23.29 0.45 -13.11
CA ARG A 32 -23.83 1.52 -12.24
C ARG A 32 -24.81 1.02 -11.18
N GLY A 33 -25.51 -0.08 -11.44
CA GLY A 33 -26.61 -0.57 -10.61
C GLY A 33 -27.74 0.44 -10.44
N ALA A 34 -28.47 0.36 -9.33
CA ALA A 34 -29.54 1.28 -8.95
C ALA A 34 -29.70 1.34 -7.42
N PRO A 35 -30.07 2.49 -6.85
CA PRO A 35 -30.37 2.60 -5.43
C PRO A 35 -31.70 1.91 -5.09
N VAL A 36 -31.69 1.15 -4.00
CA VAL A 36 -32.84 0.45 -3.42
C VAL A 36 -33.16 1.08 -2.08
N PHE A 37 -34.40 1.50 -1.87
CA PHE A 37 -34.86 2.04 -0.59
C PHE A 37 -34.94 0.90 0.45
N THR A 38 -34.33 1.12 1.62
CA THR A 38 -34.20 0.10 2.67
C THR A 38 -35.00 0.43 3.92
N GLY A 39 -35.34 1.69 4.14
CA GLY A 39 -36.19 2.10 5.26
C GLY A 39 -36.10 3.59 5.55
N GLU A 40 -36.97 4.04 6.45
CA GLU A 40 -37.02 5.41 6.95
C GLU A 40 -37.09 5.38 8.47
N VAL A 41 -36.25 6.18 9.13
CA VAL A 41 -36.27 6.39 10.58
C VAL A 41 -36.03 7.87 10.85
N ASP A 42 -36.85 8.50 11.68
CA ASP A 42 -36.71 9.92 12.08
C ASP A 42 -36.45 10.87 10.90
N CYS A 43 -37.26 10.75 9.84
CA CYS A 43 -37.15 11.56 8.61
C CYS A 43 -35.82 11.42 7.86
N THR A 44 -35.09 10.34 8.16
CA THR A 44 -33.89 9.91 7.44
C THR A 44 -34.23 8.76 6.53
N TYR A 45 -34.05 8.94 5.22
CA TYR A 45 -34.27 7.91 4.21
C TYR A 45 -32.98 7.13 3.95
N PHE A 46 -33.05 5.81 4.07
CA PHE A 46 -31.91 4.92 3.84
C PHE A 46 -32.04 4.23 2.49
N PHE A 47 -30.97 4.27 1.71
CA PHE A 47 -30.83 3.57 0.44
C PHE A 47 -29.59 2.69 0.46
N THR A 48 -29.70 1.48 -0.08
CA THR A 48 -28.55 0.66 -0.45
C THR A 48 -28.37 0.74 -1.96
N TRP A 49 -27.14 0.93 -2.44
CA TRP A 49 -26.85 1.03 -3.85
C TRP A 49 -25.67 0.13 -4.23
N ASP A 50 -26.00 -1.02 -4.81
CA ASP A 50 -25.05 -1.96 -5.40
C ASP A 50 -24.45 -1.36 -6.66
N THR A 51 -23.13 -1.13 -6.68
CA THR A 51 -22.48 -0.53 -7.84
C THR A 51 -21.03 -0.98 -7.97
N LYS A 52 -20.59 -1.21 -9.21
CA LYS A 52 -19.20 -1.56 -9.51
C LYS A 52 -18.25 -0.43 -9.11
N TYR A 53 -18.72 0.82 -9.14
CA TYR A 53 -17.90 2.00 -8.82
C TYR A 53 -17.67 2.18 -7.32
N ALA A 54 -18.45 1.51 -6.48
CA ALA A 54 -18.24 1.44 -5.04
C ALA A 54 -17.42 0.22 -4.63
N CYS A 55 -17.07 -0.64 -5.59
CA CYS A 55 -15.89 -1.47 -5.44
C CYS A 55 -14.67 -0.54 -5.45
N VAL A 56 -14.44 0.07 -4.28
CA VAL A 56 -13.08 0.40 -3.91
C VAL A 56 -12.36 -0.92 -4.05
N HIS A 57 -11.43 -0.99 -5.00
CA HIS A 57 -10.40 -1.99 -4.88
C HIS A 57 -9.67 -1.62 -3.59
N GLU A 58 -10.18 -2.08 -2.44
CA GLU A 58 -9.30 -2.51 -1.39
C GLU A 58 -8.44 -3.57 -2.07
N LYS A 59 -7.35 -3.09 -2.67
CA LYS A 59 -6.21 -3.87 -3.16
C LYS A 59 -5.51 -4.58 -1.98
N GLU A 60 -6.19 -4.66 -0.84
CA GLU A 60 -5.88 -5.32 0.43
C GLU A 60 -6.24 -6.82 0.41
N ALA A 61 -6.92 -7.31 -0.64
CA ALA A 61 -6.97 -8.75 -0.90
C ALA A 61 -5.61 -9.32 -1.33
N LEU A 62 -4.66 -8.46 -1.74
CA LEU A 62 -3.28 -8.87 -1.99
C LEU A 62 -2.52 -8.87 -0.66
N LEU A 63 -2.19 -10.07 -0.19
CA LEU A 63 -1.38 -10.24 1.02
C LEU A 63 0.01 -9.61 0.80
N CYS A 64 0.45 -8.80 1.75
CA CYS A 64 1.82 -8.28 1.82
C CYS A 64 2.78 -9.30 2.48
N GLY A 65 2.59 -10.57 2.18
CA GLY A 65 3.36 -11.67 2.73
C GLY A 65 3.60 -12.76 1.69
N VAL A 66 4.68 -13.50 1.86
CA VAL A 66 5.10 -14.57 0.95
C VAL A 66 5.22 -15.87 1.72
N SER A 67 4.78 -16.97 1.11
CA SER A 67 5.02 -18.32 1.62
C SER A 67 5.81 -19.13 0.60
N ASP A 68 6.94 -19.69 1.03
CA ASP A 68 7.78 -20.60 0.26
C ASP A 68 7.91 -21.92 1.04
N GLY A 69 7.01 -22.86 0.76
CA GLY A 69 6.85 -24.08 1.54
C GLY A 69 6.50 -23.80 3.01
N LYS A 70 7.44 -24.05 3.92
CA LYS A 70 7.28 -23.76 5.37
C LYS A 70 7.78 -22.38 5.76
N GLN A 71 8.56 -21.72 4.90
CA GLN A 71 9.11 -20.40 5.17
C GLN A 71 8.01 -19.36 4.92
N ARG A 72 7.88 -18.41 5.85
CA ARG A 72 6.94 -17.30 5.76
C ARG A 72 7.72 -15.99 5.82
N PHE A 73 7.23 -14.99 5.10
CA PHE A 73 7.80 -13.66 5.05
C PHE A 73 6.66 -12.66 5.18
N ASP A 74 6.90 -11.58 5.91
CA ASP A 74 5.94 -10.50 6.10
C ASP A 74 6.62 -9.17 5.77
N LEU A 75 6.10 -8.50 4.74
CA LEU A 75 6.63 -7.24 4.24
C LEU A 75 5.86 -6.04 4.79
N SER A 76 4.89 -6.24 5.69
CA SER A 76 4.08 -5.17 6.27
C SER A 76 4.91 -4.09 6.96
N ALA A 77 6.07 -4.45 7.51
CA ALA A 77 7.02 -3.50 8.09
C ALA A 77 7.55 -2.45 7.09
N LEU A 78 7.48 -2.71 5.79
CA LEU A 78 7.88 -1.78 4.72
C LEU A 78 6.69 -1.04 4.10
N ALA A 79 5.46 -1.47 4.37
CA ALA A 79 4.27 -0.82 3.85
C ALA A 79 3.99 0.47 4.65
N ARG A 80 3.80 1.59 3.95
CA ARG A 80 3.46 2.88 4.55
C ARG A 80 1.98 3.15 4.32
N HIS A 81 1.23 3.35 5.41
CA HIS A 81 -0.24 3.42 5.38
C HIS A 81 -0.77 4.81 5.70
N SER A 82 -0.02 5.64 6.42
CA SER A 82 -0.50 6.95 6.88
C SER A 82 0.41 8.09 6.45
N GLU A 83 -0.16 9.29 6.24
CA GLU A 83 0.59 10.50 5.87
C GLU A 83 1.59 10.99 6.92
N LEU A 84 1.50 10.45 8.15
CA LEU A 84 2.51 10.66 9.19
C LEU A 84 3.82 9.93 8.85
N GLU A 85 3.74 8.89 8.04
CA GLU A 85 4.87 8.16 7.51
C GLU A 85 5.32 8.77 6.17
N GLN A 86 6.62 8.83 5.96
CA GLN A 86 7.18 9.26 4.68
C GLN A 86 7.33 8.05 3.75
N ASN A 87 7.10 8.26 2.45
CA ASN A 87 7.41 7.26 1.43
C ASN A 87 8.89 6.89 1.45
N TRP A 88 9.21 5.69 0.96
CA TRP A 88 10.59 5.32 0.70
C TRP A 88 11.08 6.07 -0.53
N GLU A 89 12.16 6.81 -0.39
CA GLU A 89 12.83 7.46 -1.51
C GLU A 89 14.03 6.62 -1.93
N ALA A 90 14.02 6.15 -3.18
CA ALA A 90 15.09 5.30 -3.69
C ALA A 90 16.35 6.12 -4.02
N MET A 91 17.50 5.55 -3.72
CA MET A 91 18.78 6.12 -4.12
C MET A 91 19.05 5.80 -5.59
N ASP A 92 19.49 6.79 -6.37
CA ASP A 92 19.94 6.56 -7.74
C ASP A 92 21.33 5.92 -7.72
N GLY A 93 21.40 4.61 -7.97
CA GLY A 93 22.65 3.88 -8.13
C GLY A 93 23.29 4.07 -9.51
N SER A 94 22.59 4.72 -10.46
CA SER A 94 23.10 4.94 -11.80
C SER A 94 24.00 6.18 -11.84
N GLN A 95 25.25 6.02 -12.29
CA GLN A 95 26.23 7.11 -12.41
C GLN A 95 25.91 8.12 -13.53
N ARG A 96 24.65 8.25 -13.95
CA ARG A 96 24.25 9.13 -15.05
C ARG A 96 23.77 10.45 -14.47
N GLU A 97 24.63 11.48 -14.54
CA GLU A 97 24.38 12.86 -14.08
C GLU A 97 23.27 13.63 -14.86
N ALA A 98 22.40 12.94 -15.60
CA ALA A 98 21.37 13.59 -16.40
C ALA A 98 20.04 13.64 -15.62
N GLU A 99 19.82 14.79 -14.98
CA GLU A 99 18.61 15.22 -14.27
C GLU A 99 18.28 14.43 -13.00
N LYS A 100 18.31 15.13 -11.86
CA LYS A 100 17.96 14.58 -10.55
C LYS A 100 16.48 14.17 -10.53
N LYS A 101 16.20 12.88 -10.66
CA LYS A 101 14.87 12.29 -10.53
C LYS A 101 14.72 11.71 -9.12
N HIS A 102 13.59 11.97 -8.49
CA HIS A 102 13.23 11.40 -7.20
C HIS A 102 12.29 10.22 -7.43
N PHE A 103 12.63 9.05 -6.89
CA PHE A 103 11.81 7.85 -7.02
C PHE A 103 11.16 7.52 -5.68
N PHE A 104 9.86 7.70 -5.58
CA PHE A 104 9.08 7.34 -4.40
C PHE A 104 8.46 5.98 -4.58
N ILE A 105 8.65 5.10 -3.59
CA ILE A 105 8.22 3.71 -3.59
C ILE A 105 7.39 3.46 -2.33
N ASN A 106 6.34 2.68 -2.48
CA ASN A 106 5.65 2.07 -1.36
C ASN A 106 5.47 0.57 -1.59
N ILE A 107 5.67 -0.23 -0.54
CA ILE A 107 5.58 -1.69 -0.60
C ILE A 107 4.14 -2.11 -0.32
N CYS A 108 3.57 -2.96 -1.18
CA CYS A 108 2.19 -3.46 -1.12
C CYS A 108 1.08 -2.39 -1.01
N HIS A 109 1.37 -1.13 -1.33
CA HIS A 109 0.43 -0.04 -1.20
C HIS A 109 0.74 1.06 -2.23
N ARG A 110 -0.18 2.01 -2.42
CA ARG A 110 0.07 3.21 -3.22
C ARG A 110 1.04 4.17 -2.51
N VAL A 111 1.80 4.93 -3.28
CA VAL A 111 2.62 6.05 -2.82
C VAL A 111 1.71 7.07 -2.12
N LEU A 112 2.13 7.51 -0.94
CA LEU A 112 1.45 8.53 -0.16
C LEU A 112 1.64 9.90 -0.83
N GLN A 113 0.58 10.69 -0.95
CA GLN A 113 0.59 11.98 -1.66
C GLN A 113 1.14 13.12 -0.77
N THR A 114 2.30 12.88 -0.16
CA THR A 114 2.93 13.75 0.84
C THR A 114 4.25 14.32 0.33
N GLY A 115 4.62 15.51 0.80
CA GLY A 115 5.90 16.14 0.46
C GLY A 115 6.10 16.32 -1.06
N GLN A 116 7.25 15.89 -1.57
CA GLN A 116 7.57 15.94 -3.01
C GLN A 116 6.75 14.95 -3.86
N ALA A 117 6.13 13.94 -3.24
CA ALA A 117 5.29 12.96 -3.92
C ALA A 117 3.83 13.41 -4.09
N ARG A 118 3.45 14.63 -3.68
CA ARG A 118 2.06 15.14 -3.74
C ARG A 118 1.47 15.19 -5.16
N GLY A 119 2.31 15.26 -6.17
CA GLY A 119 1.88 15.24 -7.57
C GLY A 119 1.74 13.84 -8.15
N CYS A 120 2.06 12.78 -7.42
CA CYS A 120 2.09 11.43 -7.96
C CYS A 120 0.68 10.94 -8.31
N PRO A 121 0.51 10.13 -9.36
CA PRO A 121 -0.79 9.53 -9.65
C PRO A 121 -1.29 8.68 -8.47
N GLU A 122 -2.57 8.82 -8.09
CA GLU A 122 -3.13 8.26 -6.85
C GLU A 122 -2.99 6.74 -6.70
N ASP A 123 -2.94 6.01 -7.81
CA ASP A 123 -2.84 4.55 -7.85
C ASP A 123 -1.41 4.02 -8.00
N ALA A 124 -0.41 4.90 -8.13
CA ALA A 124 0.98 4.50 -8.34
C ALA A 124 1.57 3.88 -7.06
N ALA A 125 2.19 2.71 -7.17
CA ALA A 125 3.02 2.12 -6.12
C ALA A 125 4.49 2.56 -6.23
N VAL A 126 4.89 2.96 -7.43
CA VAL A 126 6.18 3.61 -7.69
C VAL A 126 5.94 4.86 -8.54
N CYS A 127 6.52 5.98 -8.12
CA CYS A 127 6.37 7.26 -8.78
C CYS A 127 7.74 7.93 -8.98
N ALA A 128 8.01 8.39 -10.20
CA ALA A 128 9.13 9.28 -10.46
C ALA A 128 8.65 10.72 -10.45
N VAL A 129 9.42 11.60 -9.82
CA VAL A 129 9.18 13.05 -9.80
C VAL A 129 10.45 13.76 -10.26
N ASP A 130 10.29 14.62 -11.27
CA ASP A 130 11.35 15.49 -11.77
C ASP A 130 10.80 16.89 -12.06
N LYS A 131 11.60 17.73 -12.75
CA LYS A 131 11.20 19.12 -13.06
C LYS A 131 10.02 19.19 -14.04
N ASN A 132 9.81 18.16 -14.85
CA ASN A 132 8.77 18.10 -15.87
C ASN A 132 7.43 17.56 -15.32
N GLY A 133 7.45 16.95 -14.13
CA GLY A 133 6.25 16.49 -13.44
C GLY A 133 6.46 15.16 -12.73
N SER A 134 5.35 14.48 -12.47
CA SER A 134 5.31 13.14 -11.90
C SER A 134 4.96 12.10 -12.97
N LYS A 135 5.45 10.87 -12.79
CA LYS A 135 5.14 9.75 -13.67
C LYS A 135 4.84 8.49 -12.85
N ASN A 136 3.75 7.79 -13.18
CA ASN A 136 3.46 6.48 -12.61
C ASN A 136 4.40 5.44 -13.23
N LEU A 137 5.20 4.76 -12.40
CA LEU A 137 6.12 3.71 -12.85
C LEU A 137 5.61 2.29 -12.57
N GLY A 138 4.40 2.15 -12.03
CA GLY A 138 3.77 0.87 -11.80
C GLY A 138 2.79 0.91 -10.63
N ARG A 139 1.81 0.04 -10.70
CA ARG A 139 0.73 -0.16 -9.72
C ARG A 139 0.89 -1.50 -9.02
N PHE A 140 0.44 -1.56 -7.77
CA PHE A 140 0.36 -2.82 -7.02
C PHE A 140 -0.86 -3.63 -7.49
N ILE A 141 -0.60 -4.57 -8.41
CA ILE A 141 -1.63 -5.43 -9.02
C ILE A 141 -1.39 -6.92 -8.71
N SER A 142 -0.18 -7.30 -8.30
CA SER A 142 0.19 -8.68 -8.01
C SER A 142 0.90 -8.80 -6.66
N SER A 143 0.63 -9.90 -5.95
CA SER A 143 1.28 -10.19 -4.67
C SER A 143 2.78 -10.46 -4.85
N PRO A 144 3.60 -10.22 -3.82
CA PRO A 144 5.02 -10.53 -3.87
C PRO A 144 5.26 -12.03 -4.08
N THR A 145 6.30 -12.38 -4.81
CA THR A 145 6.68 -13.77 -5.10
C THR A 145 8.06 -14.10 -4.58
N ARG A 146 8.36 -15.40 -4.43
CA ARG A 146 9.69 -15.88 -4.08
C ARG A 146 10.42 -16.29 -5.36
N GLU A 147 11.51 -15.62 -5.69
CA GLU A 147 12.32 -15.93 -6.86
C GLU A 147 13.82 -16.00 -6.50
N LYS A 148 14.46 -17.12 -6.84
CA LYS A 148 15.92 -17.34 -6.65
C LYS A 148 16.43 -17.03 -5.24
N GLY A 149 15.60 -17.29 -4.22
CA GLY A 149 15.94 -17.06 -2.81
C GLY A 149 15.71 -15.64 -2.30
N ASN A 150 15.25 -14.73 -3.15
CA ASN A 150 14.84 -13.36 -2.80
C ASN A 150 13.33 -13.19 -2.95
N ILE A 151 12.80 -12.09 -2.44
CA ILE A 151 11.39 -11.72 -2.65
C ILE A 151 11.32 -10.70 -3.78
N GLN A 152 10.45 -10.93 -4.75
CA GLN A 152 10.28 -10.06 -5.90
C GLN A 152 8.89 -9.43 -5.90
N LEU A 153 8.84 -8.13 -6.13
CA LEU A 153 7.60 -7.38 -6.36
C LEU A 153 7.62 -6.86 -7.79
N SER A 154 6.60 -7.18 -8.57
CA SER A 154 6.42 -6.69 -9.94
C SER A 154 5.23 -5.73 -9.98
N TYR A 155 5.54 -4.44 -10.14
CA TYR A 155 4.55 -3.39 -10.35
C TYR A 155 4.37 -3.16 -11.84
N SER A 156 3.12 -3.26 -12.31
CA SER A 156 2.76 -3.15 -13.73
C SER A 156 1.72 -2.07 -13.94
N ASP A 157 1.30 -1.82 -15.19
CA ASP A 157 0.29 -0.80 -15.52
C ASP A 157 0.72 0.62 -15.06
N GLY A 158 2.00 0.93 -15.24
CA GLY A 158 2.51 2.29 -15.15
C GLY A 158 2.01 3.18 -16.30
N ASP A 159 2.55 4.40 -16.40
CA ASP A 159 2.26 5.26 -17.54
C ASP A 159 2.80 4.68 -18.86
N GLU A 160 2.33 5.22 -19.97
CA GLU A 160 2.80 4.81 -21.28
C GLU A 160 4.26 5.23 -21.52
N CYS A 161 4.97 4.35 -22.19
CA CYS A 161 6.32 4.54 -22.69
C CYS A 161 6.37 4.16 -24.20
N GLY A 162 7.56 4.10 -24.78
CA GLY A 162 7.74 3.89 -26.22
C GLY A 162 6.92 2.71 -26.78
N GLY A 163 6.26 2.91 -27.92
CA GLY A 163 5.51 1.85 -28.61
C GLY A 163 4.20 1.43 -27.94
N GLY A 164 3.61 2.27 -27.08
CA GLY A 164 2.33 2.00 -26.42
C GLY A 164 2.42 0.98 -25.28
N GLN A 165 3.64 0.64 -24.85
CA GLN A 165 3.87 -0.23 -23.71
C GLN A 165 3.62 0.54 -22.41
N LYS A 166 3.24 -0.19 -21.35
CA LYS A 166 3.12 0.36 -19.99
C LYS A 166 4.42 0.13 -19.24
N ILE A 167 4.83 1.10 -18.41
CA ILE A 167 6.02 0.95 -17.58
C ILE A 167 5.83 -0.19 -16.58
N ILE A 168 6.89 -0.98 -16.40
CA ILE A 168 6.99 -2.05 -15.41
C ILE A 168 8.14 -1.74 -14.46
N THR A 169 7.93 -1.94 -13.17
CA THR A 169 8.97 -1.82 -12.15
C THR A 169 9.11 -3.13 -11.38
N ASN A 170 10.34 -3.65 -11.29
CA ASN A 170 10.67 -4.79 -10.46
C ASN A 170 11.47 -4.36 -9.24
N ILE A 171 11.07 -4.83 -8.05
CA ILE A 171 11.82 -4.62 -6.81
C ILE A 171 12.24 -5.99 -6.27
N THR A 172 13.54 -6.15 -6.07
CA THR A 172 14.13 -7.35 -5.46
C THR A 172 14.50 -7.05 -4.01
N LEU A 173 13.77 -7.64 -3.06
CA LEU A 173 14.05 -7.55 -1.63
C LEU A 173 14.97 -8.71 -1.21
N MET A 174 16.09 -8.36 -0.58
CA MET A 174 17.12 -9.29 -0.11
C MET A 174 17.22 -9.22 1.41
N CYS A 175 17.28 -10.37 2.08
CA CYS A 175 17.41 -10.42 3.53
C CYS A 175 18.73 -9.79 3.99
N LYS A 176 18.64 -8.78 4.87
CA LYS A 176 19.76 -8.21 5.63
C LYS A 176 19.31 -8.02 7.08
N PRO A 177 19.68 -8.93 8.00
CA PRO A 177 19.27 -8.83 9.40
C PRO A 177 19.71 -7.51 10.04
N GLY A 178 18.83 -6.92 10.84
CA GLY A 178 19.05 -5.67 11.58
C GLY A 178 18.91 -4.39 10.75
N ASP A 179 18.57 -4.46 9.46
CA ASP A 179 18.49 -3.30 8.59
C ASP A 179 17.05 -3.06 8.10
N LEU A 180 16.28 -2.24 8.80
CA LEU A 180 14.92 -1.82 8.40
C LEU A 180 14.86 -0.41 7.83
N GLU A 181 15.90 0.40 8.02
CA GLU A 181 15.91 1.82 7.67
C GLU A 181 16.66 2.12 6.36
N SER A 182 17.24 1.11 5.72
CA SER A 182 17.83 1.28 4.39
C SER A 182 16.79 1.71 3.36
N ALA A 183 17.25 2.39 2.32
CA ALA A 183 16.44 2.74 1.16
C ALA A 183 16.67 1.75 0.00
N PRO A 184 15.66 1.56 -0.88
CA PRO A 184 15.86 0.86 -2.14
C PRO A 184 16.86 1.60 -3.03
N VAL A 185 17.59 0.86 -3.85
CA VAL A 185 18.59 1.40 -4.78
C VAL A 185 18.17 1.07 -6.20
N LEU A 186 18.11 2.07 -7.08
CA LEU A 186 17.90 1.85 -8.51
C LEU A 186 19.14 1.17 -9.11
N THR A 187 19.00 -0.04 -9.64
CA THR A 187 20.11 -0.81 -10.22
C THR A 187 20.11 -0.75 -11.74
N THR A 188 18.92 -0.86 -12.35
CA THR A 188 18.77 -0.86 -13.80
C THR A 188 17.61 0.05 -14.22
N SER A 189 17.83 0.85 -15.26
CA SER A 189 16.75 1.52 -16.01
C SER A 189 16.97 1.30 -17.50
N ARG A 190 15.91 0.91 -18.22
CA ARG A 190 16.01 0.79 -19.67
C ARG A 190 16.00 2.18 -20.31
N ALA A 191 16.79 2.33 -21.37
CA ALA A 191 16.94 3.62 -22.07
C ALA A 191 15.64 4.11 -22.72
N ASP A 192 14.70 3.20 -23.02
CA ASP A 192 13.35 3.51 -23.52
C ASP A 192 12.41 4.03 -22.43
N GLY A 193 12.84 4.03 -21.16
CA GLY A 193 12.06 4.46 -20.01
C GLY A 193 10.89 3.53 -19.68
N CYS A 194 10.85 2.31 -20.24
CA CYS A 194 9.75 1.35 -20.07
C CYS A 194 9.94 0.39 -18.89
N PHE A 195 11.13 0.34 -18.29
CA PHE A 195 11.44 -0.60 -17.22
C PHE A 195 12.44 -0.05 -16.21
N TYR A 196 12.14 -0.28 -14.93
CA TYR A 196 12.98 0.09 -13.79
C TYR A 196 13.17 -1.11 -12.87
N GLU A 197 14.37 -1.26 -12.34
CA GLU A 197 14.72 -2.32 -11.40
C GLU A 197 15.37 -1.72 -10.16
N PHE A 198 14.83 -2.10 -9.01
CA PHE A 198 15.33 -1.69 -7.70
C PHE A 198 15.78 -2.91 -6.91
N GLU A 199 16.86 -2.75 -6.15
CA GLU A 199 17.28 -3.70 -5.14
C GLU A 199 17.18 -3.09 -3.75
N TRP A 200 16.74 -3.89 -2.79
CA TRP A 200 16.63 -3.43 -1.42
C TRP A 200 17.03 -4.51 -0.44
N ARG A 201 18.10 -4.23 0.32
CA ARG A 201 18.58 -5.10 1.40
C ARG A 201 17.92 -4.69 2.71
N THR A 202 17.03 -5.53 3.22
CA THR A 202 16.20 -5.22 4.38
C THR A 202 15.93 -6.45 5.25
N ALA A 203 15.74 -6.25 6.56
CA ALA A 203 15.38 -7.28 7.51
C ALA A 203 13.98 -7.86 7.26
N ALA A 204 13.05 -7.08 6.71
CA ALA A 204 11.69 -7.56 6.39
C ALA A 204 11.67 -8.67 5.31
N ALA A 205 12.74 -8.78 4.52
CA ALA A 205 12.90 -9.86 3.54
C ALA A 205 13.46 -11.17 4.13
N CYS A 206 13.75 -11.20 5.44
CA CYS A 206 14.24 -12.39 6.13
C CYS A 206 13.08 -13.35 6.47
N VAL A 207 13.40 -14.65 6.55
CA VAL A 207 12.43 -15.70 6.85
C VAL A 207 11.95 -15.53 8.27
N LEU A 208 10.64 -15.39 8.50
CA LEU A 208 10.06 -15.35 9.85
C LEU A 208 10.41 -16.63 10.63
N SER A 209 10.94 -16.43 11.84
CA SER A 209 11.33 -17.52 12.74
C SER A 209 10.73 -17.27 14.10
N ARG A 210 10.31 -18.35 14.77
CA ARG A 210 9.90 -18.27 16.17
C ARG A 210 11.14 -18.17 17.05
N THR A 211 11.22 -17.14 17.88
CA THR A 211 12.25 -16.99 18.91
C THR A 211 11.60 -17.15 20.29
N GLU A 212 12.34 -17.76 21.20
CA GLU A 212 11.95 -17.90 22.61
C GLU A 212 12.99 -17.18 23.45
N GLY A 213 12.53 -16.57 24.53
CA GLY A 213 13.34 -15.71 25.38
C GLY A 213 13.22 -16.12 26.84
N ASP A 214 14.27 -15.85 27.60
CA ASP A 214 14.37 -16.14 29.02
C ASP A 214 14.34 -14.85 29.85
N ASN A 215 13.99 -14.96 31.14
CA ASN A 215 13.97 -13.83 32.08
C ASN A 215 13.17 -12.61 31.58
N CYS A 216 12.00 -12.83 30.98
CA CYS A 216 11.13 -11.78 30.42
C CYS A 216 11.76 -10.97 29.27
N THR A 217 12.87 -11.44 28.69
CA THR A 217 13.53 -10.81 27.55
C THR A 217 13.53 -11.75 26.35
N VAL A 218 13.17 -11.27 25.16
CA VAL A 218 13.21 -12.05 23.91
C VAL A 218 13.98 -11.30 22.85
N PHE A 219 14.92 -11.98 22.20
CA PHE A 219 15.74 -11.41 21.12
C PHE A 219 15.18 -11.79 19.75
N ASP A 220 14.96 -10.80 18.91
CA ASP A 220 14.64 -10.96 17.50
C ASP A 220 15.91 -10.77 16.66
N SER A 221 16.45 -11.89 16.17
CA SER A 221 17.65 -11.91 15.34
C SER A 221 17.47 -11.26 13.96
N GLN A 222 16.24 -11.13 13.48
CA GLN A 222 15.93 -10.57 12.16
C GLN A 222 15.86 -9.06 12.22
N ALA A 223 15.12 -8.52 13.20
CA ALA A 223 15.06 -7.09 13.47
C ALA A 223 16.34 -6.57 14.16
N GLY A 224 17.15 -7.45 14.76
CA GLY A 224 18.31 -7.07 15.57
C GLY A 224 17.92 -6.38 16.88
N PHE A 225 16.72 -6.67 17.39
CA PHE A 225 16.13 -5.98 18.54
C PHE A 225 15.86 -6.94 19.70
N SER A 226 15.90 -6.44 20.93
CA SER A 226 15.54 -7.20 22.13
C SER A 226 14.32 -6.57 22.79
N PHE A 227 13.29 -7.37 23.01
CA PHE A 227 12.09 -6.95 23.72
C PHE A 227 12.23 -7.36 25.18
N ASP A 228 12.36 -6.36 26.06
CA ASP A 228 12.33 -6.55 27.52
C ASP A 228 10.93 -6.23 28.05
N LEU A 229 10.25 -7.26 28.54
CA LEU A 229 8.90 -7.15 29.10
C LEU A 229 8.92 -6.89 30.62
N THR A 230 10.09 -6.85 31.27
CA THR A 230 10.19 -6.53 32.70
C THR A 230 9.51 -5.22 33.09
N PRO A 231 9.48 -4.13 32.27
CA PRO A 231 8.79 -2.89 32.63
C PRO A 231 7.27 -3.05 32.72
N LEU A 232 6.70 -4.09 32.09
CA LEU A 232 5.27 -4.38 32.20
C LEU A 232 4.92 -5.07 33.51
N THR A 233 5.90 -5.56 34.28
CA THR A 233 5.67 -6.29 35.54
C THR A 233 4.98 -5.41 36.57
N LYS A 234 3.70 -5.66 36.82
CA LYS A 234 2.98 -5.09 37.96
C LYS A 234 3.01 -6.08 39.12
N LYS A 235 3.36 -5.59 40.31
CA LYS A 235 3.31 -6.39 41.54
C LYS A 235 1.88 -6.71 41.96
N ASP A 236 0.93 -5.85 41.57
CA ASP A 236 -0.51 -6.04 41.72
C ASP A 236 -1.13 -6.54 40.41
N ALA A 237 -2.40 -6.95 40.44
CA ALA A 237 -3.13 -7.42 39.26
C ALA A 237 -3.31 -6.32 38.19
N TYR A 238 -3.24 -6.72 36.92
CA TYR A 238 -3.70 -5.88 35.81
C TYR A 238 -5.22 -5.72 35.92
N LYS A 239 -5.68 -4.47 35.99
CA LYS A 239 -7.11 -4.13 35.96
C LYS A 239 -7.65 -4.16 34.54
#